data_AF-A0A3D3UHX9-F1
#
_entry.id   AF-A0A3D3UHX9-F1
#
_cell.length_a   1.000
_cell.length_b   1.000
_cell.length_c   1.000
_cell.angle_alpha   90.00
_cell.angle_beta   90.00
_cell.angle_gamma   90.00
#
_symmetry.space_group_name_H-M   'P 1'
#
loop_
_entity.id
_entity.type
_entity.pdbx_description
1 polymer ?
#
loop_
_entity_poly.entity_id
_entity_poly.type
_entity_poly.pdbx_seq_one_letter_code
_entity_poly.pdbx_strand_id
1 'polypeptide(L)'
;MNIHAKDTQISVTTGPLPASTKVYIPGKLAGVQVPMRDIALHESANEPPLRVYDTSGPYTDPAIDIDIHAGLPRLRDAWIRARGDVEEYEGREIKPEDNGNAAGSHLAREFPVSHRPLRACAGKAVTQLEYARAGIVTPEMEFIAIRENMGRAAMAEAAERDGEAFGAEIPDFITPEFVREEVARGRAIIPANINHPELEPMIIGRNFLVKINANIGNSAVASSIAEEVDKMVWSIR
;
A
#
# COMPACT_ATOMS: atom_id res chain seq x y z
N MET A 1 43.64 -3.05 11.81
CA MET A 1 43.48 -2.16 10.65
C MET A 1 41.98 -2.10 10.39
N ASN A 2 41.35 -1.01 10.80
CA ASN A 2 39.90 -0.88 10.81
C ASN A 2 39.41 -0.76 9.36
N ILE A 3 38.65 -1.74 8.91
CA ILE A 3 37.87 -1.62 7.68
C ILE A 3 36.77 -0.61 8.02
N HIS A 4 36.97 0.62 7.55
CA HIS A 4 35.92 1.62 7.49
C HIS A 4 34.65 0.98 6.93
N ALA A 5 33.53 1.14 7.61
CA ALA A 5 32.22 0.84 7.06
C ALA A 5 32.13 1.58 5.72
N LYS A 6 32.32 0.84 4.62
CA LYS A 6 32.00 1.36 3.29
C LYS A 6 30.54 1.79 3.35
N ASP A 7 30.20 2.86 2.65
CA ASP A 7 28.86 3.06 2.12
C ASP A 7 28.45 1.75 1.42
N THR A 8 27.86 0.82 2.15
CA THR A 8 27.15 -0.30 1.57
C THR A 8 25.91 0.32 0.99
N GLN A 9 26.04 0.70 -0.28
CA GLN A 9 24.95 1.06 -1.17
C GLN A 9 23.80 0.08 -0.89
N ILE A 10 22.74 0.57 -0.28
CA ILE A 10 21.59 -0.26 0.08
C ILE A 10 20.91 -0.60 -1.24
N SER A 11 21.17 -1.81 -1.73
CA SER A 11 20.54 -2.33 -2.94
C SER A 11 19.33 -3.16 -2.52
N VAL A 12 18.19 -2.87 -3.09
CA VAL A 12 16.96 -3.66 -2.93
C VAL A 12 16.56 -4.24 -4.27
N THR A 13 15.83 -5.36 -4.25
CA THR A 13 15.37 -5.99 -5.49
C THR A 13 14.37 -5.10 -6.24
N THR A 14 14.73 -4.61 -7.42
CA THR A 14 13.85 -3.79 -8.28
C THR A 14 13.68 -4.38 -9.68
N GLY A 15 12.82 -3.74 -10.48
CA GLY A 15 12.60 -4.06 -11.88
C GLY A 15 11.34 -4.90 -12.13
N PRO A 16 10.86 -4.98 -13.38
CA PRO A 16 9.62 -5.66 -13.70
C PRO A 16 9.57 -7.12 -13.23
N LEU A 17 8.39 -7.59 -12.85
CA LEU A 17 8.16 -9.01 -12.59
C LEU A 17 8.22 -9.79 -13.91
N PRO A 18 8.84 -11.00 -13.95
CA PRO A 18 9.00 -11.76 -15.18
C PRO A 18 7.70 -11.90 -15.97
N ALA A 19 7.79 -11.68 -17.29
CA ALA A 19 6.67 -11.79 -18.24
C ALA A 19 5.42 -10.95 -17.88
N SER A 20 5.59 -9.86 -17.12
CA SER A 20 4.49 -8.96 -16.79
C SER A 20 4.91 -7.50 -16.81
N THR A 21 3.93 -6.61 -16.99
CA THR A 21 4.14 -5.16 -17.05
C THR A 21 3.24 -4.48 -16.02
N LYS A 22 3.80 -3.53 -15.26
CA LYS A 22 3.03 -2.68 -14.35
C LYS A 22 2.07 -1.81 -15.17
N VAL A 23 0.82 -1.74 -14.74
CA VAL A 23 -0.19 -0.85 -15.33
C VAL A 23 -0.95 -0.11 -14.22
N TYR A 24 -1.44 1.09 -14.55
CA TYR A 24 -2.20 1.91 -13.62
C TYR A 24 -3.60 2.16 -14.19
N ILE A 25 -4.62 1.88 -13.37
CA ILE A 25 -6.01 2.16 -13.72
C ILE A 25 -6.41 3.50 -13.08
N PRO A 26 -6.82 4.51 -13.86
CA PRO A 26 -7.23 5.79 -13.31
C PRO A 26 -8.57 5.67 -12.59
N GLY A 27 -8.67 6.31 -11.42
CA GLY A 27 -9.94 6.55 -10.74
C GLY A 27 -10.66 7.80 -11.25
N LYS A 28 -11.88 8.02 -10.76
CA LYS A 28 -12.65 9.23 -11.04
C LYS A 28 -12.26 10.37 -10.09
N LEU A 29 -11.84 10.05 -8.87
CA LEU A 29 -11.31 11.05 -7.94
C LEU A 29 -9.88 11.43 -8.32
N ALA A 30 -9.57 12.72 -8.15
CA ALA A 30 -8.30 13.29 -8.55
C ALA A 30 -7.10 12.59 -7.88
N GLY A 31 -6.11 12.21 -8.69
CA GLY A 31 -4.87 11.58 -8.23
C GLY A 31 -4.95 10.08 -7.97
N VAL A 32 -6.13 9.44 -8.07
CA VAL A 32 -6.26 7.99 -7.91
C VAL A 32 -5.70 7.28 -9.15
N GLN A 33 -4.62 6.52 -8.95
CA GLN A 33 -3.99 5.65 -9.95
C GLN A 33 -3.73 4.29 -9.30
N VAL A 34 -4.45 3.26 -9.73
CA VAL A 34 -4.46 1.95 -9.05
C VAL A 34 -3.55 0.98 -9.76
N PRO A 35 -2.48 0.49 -9.11
CA PRO A 35 -1.51 -0.40 -9.72
C PRO A 35 -2.06 -1.82 -9.84
N MET A 36 -1.76 -2.42 -10.98
CA MET A 36 -1.96 -3.81 -11.35
C MET A 36 -0.74 -4.27 -12.15
N ARG A 37 -0.72 -5.54 -12.52
CA ARG A 37 0.17 -6.00 -13.59
C ARG A 37 -0.59 -6.81 -14.62
N ASP A 38 -0.20 -6.64 -15.88
CA ASP A 38 -0.72 -7.40 -17.00
C ASP A 38 0.30 -8.48 -17.40
N ILE A 39 -0.17 -9.71 -17.52
CA ILE A 39 0.60 -10.85 -18.05
C ILE A 39 0.19 -11.02 -19.51
N ALA A 40 1.13 -10.82 -20.42
CA ALA A 40 0.88 -11.04 -21.84
C ALA A 40 0.72 -12.54 -22.11
N LEU A 41 -0.29 -12.89 -22.88
CA LEU A 41 -0.49 -14.24 -23.41
C LEU A 41 0.17 -14.33 -24.80
N HIS A 42 0.43 -15.56 -25.25
CA HIS A 42 0.98 -15.76 -26.59
C HIS A 42 -0.03 -15.27 -27.64
N GLU A 43 0.44 -14.61 -28.70
CA GLU A 43 -0.41 -13.99 -29.72
C GLU A 43 -1.41 -14.99 -30.35
N SER A 44 -1.00 -16.26 -30.50
CA SER A 44 -1.88 -17.31 -31.04
C SER A 44 -3.08 -17.65 -30.14
N ALA A 45 -3.09 -17.25 -28.87
CA ALA A 45 -4.24 -17.42 -27.98
C ALA A 45 -5.37 -16.46 -28.36
N ASN A 46 -5.05 -15.32 -29.00
CA ASN A 46 -6.02 -14.28 -29.37
C ASN A 46 -6.88 -13.82 -28.17
N GLU A 47 -6.27 -13.73 -26.99
CA GLU A 47 -6.88 -13.33 -25.74
C GLU A 47 -6.22 -12.03 -25.22
N PRO A 48 -6.98 -11.17 -24.52
CA PRO A 48 -6.40 -10.00 -23.86
C PRO A 48 -5.41 -10.43 -22.76
N PRO A 49 -4.46 -9.55 -22.37
CA PRO A 49 -3.58 -9.81 -21.24
C PRO A 49 -4.36 -10.14 -19.96
N LEU A 50 -3.83 -11.10 -19.18
CA LEU A 50 -4.41 -11.42 -17.88
C LEU A 50 -3.96 -10.37 -16.87
N ARG A 51 -4.91 -9.54 -16.44
CA ARG A 51 -4.69 -8.57 -15.37
C ARG A 51 -4.79 -9.23 -14.01
N VAL A 52 -3.81 -8.97 -13.16
CA VAL A 52 -3.76 -9.51 -11.80
C VAL A 52 -3.44 -8.45 -10.76
N TYR A 53 -3.88 -8.71 -9.53
CA TYR A 53 -3.54 -7.91 -8.36
C TYR A 53 -2.02 -7.85 -8.19
N ASP A 54 -1.51 -6.66 -7.88
CA ASP A 54 -0.08 -6.43 -7.69
C ASP A 54 0.16 -5.59 -6.42
N THR A 55 0.95 -6.13 -5.50
CA THR A 55 1.33 -5.52 -4.22
C THR A 55 2.75 -4.99 -4.20
N SER A 56 3.51 -5.18 -5.28
CA SER A 56 4.96 -4.92 -5.28
C SER A 56 5.33 -3.43 -5.19
N GLY A 57 4.33 -2.55 -5.21
CA GLY A 57 4.51 -1.11 -5.22
C GLY A 57 5.34 -0.59 -6.40
N PRO A 58 5.98 0.58 -6.23
CA PRO A 58 6.86 1.21 -7.21
C PRO A 58 8.07 0.38 -7.62
N TYR A 59 8.49 -0.62 -6.83
CA TYR A 59 9.72 -1.37 -7.04
C TYR A 59 9.76 -2.18 -8.35
N THR A 60 8.60 -2.48 -8.95
CA THR A 60 8.50 -3.17 -10.25
C THR A 60 8.11 -2.26 -11.40
N ASP A 61 7.93 -0.96 -11.16
CA ASP A 61 7.68 0.02 -12.20
C ASP A 61 9.02 0.51 -12.78
N PRO A 62 9.36 0.19 -14.03
CA PRO A 62 10.61 0.63 -14.64
C PRO A 62 10.65 2.16 -14.89
N ALA A 63 9.53 2.86 -14.78
CA ALA A 63 9.46 4.32 -14.91
C ALA A 63 9.81 5.06 -13.61
N ILE A 64 9.94 4.35 -12.48
CA ILE A 64 10.22 4.96 -11.17
C ILE A 64 11.64 4.58 -10.74
N ASP A 65 12.48 5.59 -10.55
CA ASP A 65 13.79 5.41 -9.93
C ASP A 65 13.63 5.31 -8.40
N ILE A 66 14.14 4.24 -7.82
CA ILE A 66 13.98 3.93 -6.40
C ILE A 66 15.21 4.43 -5.64
N ASP A 67 15.02 5.51 -4.89
CA ASP A 67 15.99 5.96 -3.90
C ASP A 67 15.49 5.67 -2.48
N ILE A 68 16.05 4.61 -1.88
CA ILE A 68 15.74 4.21 -0.50
C ILE A 68 16.13 5.27 0.54
N HIS A 69 16.98 6.24 0.22
CA HIS A 69 17.31 7.35 1.12
C HIS A 69 16.31 8.50 0.99
N ALA A 70 15.66 8.67 -0.16
CA ALA A 70 14.59 9.64 -0.35
C ALA A 70 13.22 9.13 0.16
N GLY A 71 13.02 7.82 0.15
CA GLY A 71 11.74 7.18 0.44
C GLY A 71 10.84 7.11 -0.80
N LEU A 72 9.69 6.45 -0.65
CA LEU A 72 8.73 6.30 -1.74
C LEU A 72 7.90 7.58 -1.96
N PRO A 73 7.33 7.77 -3.17
CA PRO A 73 6.39 8.86 -3.42
C PRO A 73 5.20 8.83 -2.45
N ARG A 74 4.86 10.00 -1.91
CA ARG A 74 3.79 10.19 -0.91
C ARG A 74 2.41 10.32 -1.56
N LEU A 75 1.99 9.28 -2.27
CA LEU A 75 0.78 9.22 -3.12
C LEU A 75 -0.49 9.81 -2.46
N ARG A 76 -0.70 9.49 -1.18
CA ARG A 76 -1.93 9.85 -0.45
C ARG A 76 -1.88 11.22 0.23
N ASP A 77 -0.72 11.89 0.29
CA ASP A 77 -0.54 13.11 1.09
C ASP A 77 -1.57 14.19 0.69
N ALA A 78 -1.76 14.39 -0.62
CA ALA A 78 -2.74 15.31 -1.15
C ALA A 78 -4.18 14.93 -0.76
N TRP A 79 -4.54 13.64 -0.79
CA TRP A 79 -5.89 13.16 -0.44
C TRP A 79 -6.21 13.35 1.04
N ILE A 80 -5.20 13.17 1.89
CA ILE A 80 -5.32 13.31 3.34
C ILE A 80 -5.52 14.78 3.68
N ARG A 81 -4.68 15.67 3.14
CA ARG A 81 -4.74 17.11 3.39
C ARG A 81 -5.99 17.76 2.80
N ALA A 82 -6.43 17.34 1.61
CA ALA A 82 -7.60 17.92 0.93
C ALA A 82 -8.91 17.77 1.72
N ARG A 83 -9.00 16.86 2.69
CA ARG A 83 -10.19 16.72 3.56
C ARG A 83 -10.31 17.84 4.59
N GLY A 84 -9.20 18.50 4.95
CA GLY A 84 -9.19 19.54 5.98
C GLY A 84 -9.43 19.03 7.40
N ASP A 85 -9.32 17.72 7.63
CA ASP A 85 -9.55 17.10 8.94
C ASP A 85 -8.26 16.82 9.73
N VAL A 86 -7.10 17.18 9.16
CA VAL A 86 -5.78 16.98 9.77
C VAL A 86 -5.02 18.29 9.91
N GLU A 87 -4.14 18.34 10.89
CA GLU A 87 -3.18 19.42 11.12
C GLU A 87 -1.78 18.85 11.42
N GLU A 88 -0.75 19.61 11.09
CA GLU A 88 0.62 19.27 11.45
C GLU A 88 0.90 19.54 12.93
N TYR A 89 1.75 18.73 13.53
CA TYR A 89 2.28 18.98 14.87
C TYR A 89 3.77 18.61 14.95
N GLU A 90 4.44 19.02 16.02
CA GLU A 90 5.91 18.84 16.17
C GLU A 90 6.37 17.37 16.19
N GLY A 91 5.47 16.43 16.51
CA GLY A 91 5.86 15.02 16.66
C GLY A 91 6.43 14.72 18.05
N ARG A 92 6.82 13.46 18.22
CA ARG A 92 7.46 12.96 19.44
C ARG A 92 8.96 12.86 19.17
N GLU A 93 9.78 13.38 20.08
CA GLU A 93 11.23 13.17 20.03
C GLU A 93 11.58 11.70 20.23
N ILE A 94 12.51 11.20 19.42
CA ILE A 94 13.07 9.85 19.56
C ILE A 94 13.97 9.85 20.79
N LYS A 95 13.77 8.86 21.66
CA LYS A 95 14.55 8.67 22.88
C LYS A 95 15.49 7.46 22.73
N PRO A 96 16.56 7.36 23.53
CA PRO A 96 17.47 6.22 23.48
C PRO A 96 16.77 4.87 23.66
N GLU A 97 15.76 4.79 24.53
CA GLU A 97 14.99 3.56 24.77
C GLU A 97 14.20 3.08 23.55
N ASP A 98 13.85 3.96 22.60
CA ASP A 98 13.17 3.56 21.35
C ASP A 98 14.06 2.69 20.46
N ASN A 99 15.38 2.83 20.62
CA ASN A 99 16.40 2.05 19.91
C ASN A 99 17.11 1.06 20.83
N GLY A 100 16.46 0.64 21.92
CA GLY A 100 17.02 -0.32 22.87
C GLY A 100 18.28 0.18 23.59
N ASN A 101 18.46 1.50 23.72
CA ASN A 101 19.67 2.15 24.24
C ASN A 101 20.95 1.82 23.46
N ALA A 102 20.83 1.44 22.18
CA ALA A 102 21.98 1.23 21.31
C ALA A 102 22.79 2.52 21.11
N ALA A 103 24.11 2.39 20.96
CA ALA A 103 25.03 3.52 20.78
C ALA A 103 26.16 3.17 19.78
N GLY A 104 26.80 4.20 19.23
CA GLY A 104 27.95 4.05 18.33
C GLY A 104 27.60 3.25 17.07
N SER A 105 28.42 2.25 16.74
CA SER A 105 28.26 1.40 15.54
C SER A 105 27.06 0.46 15.60
N HIS A 106 26.41 0.31 16.76
CA HIS A 106 25.22 -0.53 16.92
C HIS A 106 23.91 0.26 16.78
N LEU A 107 23.98 1.60 16.78
CA LEU A 107 22.82 2.43 16.54
C LEU A 107 22.48 2.42 15.05
N ALA A 108 21.22 2.09 14.74
CA ALA A 108 20.70 2.17 13.38
C ALA A 108 20.80 3.62 12.89
N ARG A 109 21.23 3.80 11.63
CA ARG A 109 21.25 5.11 10.99
C ARG A 109 19.82 5.64 10.90
N GLU A 110 19.65 6.89 11.31
CA GLU A 110 18.38 7.60 11.17
C GLU A 110 18.03 7.81 9.69
N PHE A 111 16.75 7.66 9.37
CA PHE A 111 16.25 7.93 8.03
C PHE A 111 16.38 9.44 7.72
N PRO A 112 17.01 9.84 6.61
CA PRO A 112 17.46 11.22 6.43
C PRO A 112 16.32 12.19 6.07
N VAL A 113 15.16 11.68 5.65
CA VAL A 113 14.00 12.51 5.31
C VAL A 113 13.00 12.46 6.46
N SER A 114 12.72 13.62 7.06
CA SER A 114 11.72 13.76 8.11
C SER A 114 10.59 14.68 7.64
N HIS A 115 9.35 14.26 7.89
CA HIS A 115 8.15 15.04 7.60
C HIS A 115 7.44 15.39 8.90
N ARG A 116 6.83 16.58 8.94
CA ARG A 116 5.96 16.94 10.06
C ARG A 116 4.79 15.96 10.13
N PRO A 117 4.62 15.25 11.25
CA PRO A 117 3.53 14.32 11.37
C PRO A 117 2.19 15.07 11.46
N LEU A 118 1.16 14.40 10.95
CA LEU A 118 -0.22 14.83 10.99
C LEU A 118 -0.93 14.23 12.20
N ARG A 119 -1.87 14.98 12.74
CA ARG A 119 -2.87 14.53 13.70
C ARG A 119 -4.25 15.01 13.28
N ALA A 120 -5.30 14.42 13.81
CA ALA A 120 -6.65 14.92 13.59
C ALA A 120 -6.82 16.32 14.19
N CYS A 121 -7.51 17.21 13.48
CA CYS A 121 -7.98 18.47 14.02
C CYS A 121 -8.91 18.23 15.23
N ALA A 122 -8.96 19.19 16.15
CA ALA A 122 -9.85 19.11 17.30
C ALA A 122 -11.31 18.85 16.89
N GLY A 123 -11.93 17.82 17.47
CA GLY A 123 -13.32 17.45 17.18
C GLY A 123 -13.54 16.74 15.84
N LYS A 124 -12.49 16.43 15.08
CA LYS A 124 -12.57 15.62 13.85
C LYS A 124 -12.11 14.21 14.09
N ALA A 125 -12.80 13.25 13.47
CA ALA A 125 -12.35 11.88 13.37
C ALA A 125 -11.84 11.63 11.94
N VAL A 126 -10.68 11.01 11.84
CA VAL A 126 -9.94 10.87 10.57
C VAL A 126 -9.86 9.42 10.08
N THR A 127 -10.53 8.49 10.75
CA THR A 127 -10.49 7.09 10.36
C THR A 127 -11.48 6.80 9.23
N GLN A 128 -11.19 5.76 8.46
CA GLN A 128 -12.06 5.30 7.37
C GLN A 128 -13.43 4.84 7.89
N LEU A 129 -13.52 4.37 9.15
CA LEU A 129 -14.79 4.00 9.78
C LEU A 129 -15.71 5.19 9.98
N GLU A 130 -15.20 6.31 10.49
CA GLU A 130 -16.01 7.52 10.68
C GLU A 130 -16.43 8.14 9.35
N TYR A 131 -15.54 8.21 8.35
CA TYR A 131 -15.93 8.64 7.01
C TYR A 131 -17.02 7.74 6.42
N ALA A 132 -16.87 6.42 6.57
CA ALA A 132 -17.84 5.46 6.06
C ALA A 132 -19.21 5.63 6.72
N ARG A 133 -19.27 5.77 8.04
CA ARG A 133 -20.51 5.99 8.80
C ARG A 133 -21.15 7.36 8.53
N ALA A 134 -20.34 8.35 8.18
CA ALA A 134 -20.81 9.65 7.72
C ALA A 134 -21.33 9.64 6.26
N GLY A 135 -21.30 8.51 5.56
CA GLY A 135 -21.75 8.40 4.17
C GLY A 135 -20.74 8.94 3.15
N ILE A 136 -19.47 9.09 3.54
CA ILE A 136 -18.42 9.67 2.69
C ILE A 136 -17.62 8.55 2.03
N VAL A 137 -17.56 8.56 0.71
CA VAL A 137 -16.62 7.74 -0.08
C VAL A 137 -15.29 8.49 -0.19
N THR A 138 -14.22 7.91 0.36
CA THR A 138 -12.87 8.49 0.32
C THR A 138 -12.10 8.04 -0.93
N PRO A 139 -11.01 8.75 -1.31
CA PRO A 139 -10.09 8.26 -2.33
C PRO A 139 -9.54 6.85 -2.08
N GLU A 140 -9.32 6.44 -0.82
CA GLU A 140 -8.92 5.06 -0.52
C GLU A 140 -10.03 4.06 -0.85
N MET A 141 -11.30 4.38 -0.56
CA MET A 141 -12.43 3.50 -0.89
C MET A 141 -12.59 3.32 -2.41
N GLU A 142 -12.39 4.40 -3.20
CA GLU A 142 -12.37 4.28 -4.66
C GLU A 142 -11.17 3.46 -5.15
N PHE A 143 -9.98 3.75 -4.64
CA PHE A 143 -8.76 3.02 -4.98
C PHE A 143 -8.95 1.51 -4.79
N ILE A 144 -9.49 1.11 -3.64
CA ILE A 144 -9.79 -0.28 -3.30
C ILE A 144 -10.83 -0.88 -4.23
N ALA A 145 -11.91 -0.16 -4.54
CA ALA A 145 -12.95 -0.69 -5.41
C ALA A 145 -12.39 -1.01 -6.80
N ILE A 146 -11.57 -0.14 -7.37
CA ILE A 146 -10.86 -0.41 -8.62
C ILE A 146 -9.91 -1.60 -8.45
N ARG A 147 -9.18 -1.65 -7.32
CA ARG A 147 -8.18 -2.70 -7.08
C ARG A 147 -8.79 -4.09 -6.98
N GLU A 148 -9.87 -4.24 -6.23
CA GLU A 148 -10.57 -5.52 -6.04
C GLU A 148 -11.27 -6.01 -7.31
N ASN A 149 -11.57 -5.11 -8.26
CA ASN A 149 -12.14 -5.52 -9.53
C ASN A 149 -11.11 -6.08 -10.51
N MET A 150 -9.80 -5.79 -10.37
CA MET A 150 -8.75 -6.26 -11.30
C MET A 150 -9.08 -6.05 -12.79
N GLY A 151 -9.82 -5.00 -13.14
CA GLY A 151 -10.24 -4.73 -14.52
C GLY A 151 -11.47 -5.48 -15.01
N ARG A 152 -12.20 -6.20 -14.13
CA ARG A 152 -13.47 -6.90 -14.45
C ARG A 152 -14.52 -6.04 -15.14
N ALA A 153 -14.51 -4.71 -14.97
CA ALA A 153 -15.41 -3.79 -15.67
C ALA A 153 -15.31 -3.88 -17.20
N ALA A 154 -14.17 -4.30 -17.75
CA ALA A 154 -13.95 -4.48 -19.18
C ALA A 154 -14.39 -5.86 -19.70
N MET A 155 -14.75 -6.79 -18.81
CA MET A 155 -15.25 -8.12 -19.19
C MET A 155 -16.74 -7.98 -19.51
N ALA A 156 -17.12 -8.31 -20.75
CA ALA A 156 -18.44 -8.06 -21.30
C ALA A 156 -19.59 -8.77 -20.57
N GLU A 157 -19.28 -9.85 -19.85
CA GLU A 157 -20.21 -10.60 -19.00
C GLU A 157 -19.52 -10.96 -17.68
N ALA A 158 -20.26 -10.85 -16.57
CA ALA A 158 -19.82 -11.39 -15.30
C ALA A 158 -19.68 -12.91 -15.48
N ALA A 159 -18.48 -13.44 -15.26
CA ALA A 159 -18.27 -14.89 -15.29
C ALA A 159 -19.22 -15.56 -14.29
N GLU A 160 -19.85 -16.66 -14.71
CA GLU A 160 -20.68 -17.46 -13.81
C GLU A 160 -19.85 -17.91 -12.60
N ARG A 161 -20.37 -17.64 -11.39
CA ARG A 161 -19.69 -17.99 -10.15
C ARG A 161 -20.07 -19.41 -9.74
N ASP A 162 -19.13 -20.33 -9.87
CA ASP A 162 -19.28 -21.71 -9.39
C ASP A 162 -18.49 -21.91 -8.08
N GLY A 163 -19.12 -21.62 -6.95
CA GLY A 163 -18.50 -21.79 -5.63
C GLY A 163 -19.45 -21.50 -4.46
N GLU A 164 -19.11 -22.03 -3.29
CA GLU A 164 -19.85 -21.83 -2.03
C GLU A 164 -19.13 -20.81 -1.14
N ALA A 165 -19.84 -19.75 -0.75
CA ALA A 165 -19.29 -18.65 0.06
C ALA A 165 -19.73 -18.69 1.53
N PHE A 166 -20.52 -19.70 1.91
CA PHE A 166 -21.10 -19.91 3.23
C PHE A 166 -21.87 -18.68 3.74
N GLY A 167 -22.68 -18.09 2.86
CA GLY A 167 -23.49 -16.89 3.16
C GLY A 167 -22.72 -15.56 3.14
N ALA A 168 -21.57 -15.48 2.47
CA ALA A 168 -20.91 -14.20 2.21
C ALA A 168 -21.67 -13.36 1.16
N GLU A 169 -21.57 -12.04 1.25
CA GLU A 169 -22.22 -11.09 0.34
C GLU A 169 -21.19 -10.54 -0.65
N ILE A 170 -20.57 -11.42 -1.44
CA ILE A 170 -19.57 -11.02 -2.44
C ILE A 170 -20.33 -10.53 -3.68
N PRO A 171 -20.19 -9.26 -4.09
CA PRO A 171 -20.84 -8.76 -5.30
C PRO A 171 -20.06 -9.18 -6.55
N ASP A 172 -20.74 -9.19 -7.71
CA ASP A 172 -20.07 -9.42 -9.00
C ASP A 172 -19.07 -8.30 -9.33
N PHE A 173 -19.41 -7.08 -8.90
CA PHE A 173 -18.60 -5.89 -9.09
C PHE A 173 -18.51 -5.06 -7.80
N ILE A 174 -17.28 -4.70 -7.41
CA ILE A 174 -17.02 -3.93 -6.20
C ILE A 174 -17.13 -2.44 -6.52
N THR A 175 -18.08 -1.74 -5.90
CA THR A 175 -18.20 -0.28 -6.04
C THR A 175 -17.55 0.43 -4.85
N PRO A 176 -17.15 1.72 -4.99
CA PRO A 176 -16.69 2.51 -3.85
C PRO A 176 -17.73 2.60 -2.73
N GLU A 177 -19.01 2.58 -3.10
CA GLU A 177 -20.12 2.57 -2.14
C GLU A 177 -20.23 1.24 -1.38
N PHE A 178 -20.03 0.10 -2.06
CA PHE A 178 -19.97 -1.20 -1.39
C PHE A 178 -18.81 -1.25 -0.39
N VAL A 179 -17.64 -0.74 -0.77
CA VAL A 179 -16.49 -0.62 0.15
C VAL A 179 -16.85 0.22 1.37
N ARG A 180 -17.49 1.38 1.16
CA ARG A 180 -17.96 2.26 2.25
C ARG A 180 -18.94 1.52 3.18
N GLU A 181 -19.93 0.81 2.64
CA GLU A 181 -20.91 0.07 3.43
C GLU A 181 -20.26 -1.01 4.30
N GLU A 182 -19.34 -1.78 3.74
CA GLU A 182 -18.61 -2.83 4.45
C GLU A 182 -17.78 -2.28 5.61
N VAL A 183 -17.12 -1.14 5.39
CA VAL A 183 -16.37 -0.42 6.42
C VAL A 183 -17.33 0.15 7.48
N ALA A 184 -18.43 0.79 7.08
CA ALA A 184 -19.39 1.41 8.01
C ALA A 184 -20.02 0.39 8.98
N ARG A 185 -20.31 -0.81 8.48
CA ARG A 185 -20.86 -1.95 9.26
C ARG A 185 -19.78 -2.71 10.04
N GLY A 186 -18.50 -2.37 9.87
CA GLY A 186 -17.39 -3.02 10.56
C GLY A 186 -17.07 -4.44 10.08
N ARG A 187 -17.50 -4.81 8.86
CA ARG A 187 -17.18 -6.11 8.23
C ARG A 187 -15.86 -6.09 7.46
N ALA A 188 -15.36 -4.89 7.17
CA ALA A 188 -14.07 -4.69 6.52
C ALA A 188 -13.33 -3.49 7.11
N ILE A 189 -12.01 -3.47 6.94
CA ILE A 189 -11.13 -2.40 7.41
C ILE A 189 -10.16 -1.95 6.31
N ILE A 190 -9.76 -0.68 6.38
CA ILE A 190 -8.76 -0.07 5.51
C ILE A 190 -7.63 0.46 6.40
N PRO A 191 -6.51 -0.28 6.56
CA PRO A 191 -5.40 0.11 7.43
C PRO A 191 -4.59 1.23 6.77
N ALA A 192 -5.03 2.47 6.93
CA ALA A 192 -4.51 3.60 6.18
C ALA A 192 -4.20 4.81 7.07
N ASN A 193 -3.20 4.66 7.95
CA ASN A 193 -2.70 5.73 8.82
C ASN A 193 -2.42 7.00 8.01
N ILE A 194 -2.80 8.16 8.56
CA ILE A 194 -2.60 9.49 7.96
C ILE A 194 -1.12 9.86 7.82
N ASN A 195 -0.24 9.23 8.60
CA ASN A 195 1.22 9.42 8.54
C ASN A 195 1.94 8.39 7.66
N HIS A 196 1.21 7.56 6.92
CA HIS A 196 1.76 6.63 5.93
C HIS A 196 1.22 6.95 4.52
N PRO A 197 1.57 8.11 3.95
CA PRO A 197 1.06 8.53 2.65
C PRO A 197 1.69 7.82 1.45
N GLU A 198 2.78 7.07 1.65
CA GLU A 198 3.41 6.21 0.65
C GLU A 198 2.57 4.95 0.34
N LEU A 199 1.60 4.64 1.20
CA LEU A 199 0.70 3.49 1.09
C LEU A 199 -0.12 3.52 -0.21
N GLU A 200 -0.12 2.39 -0.91
CA GLU A 200 -1.16 2.02 -1.88
C GLU A 200 -2.32 1.33 -1.16
N PRO A 201 -3.51 1.94 -1.05
CA PRO A 201 -4.60 1.41 -0.24
C PRO A 201 -5.03 -0.03 -0.58
N MET A 202 -5.43 -0.76 0.45
CA MET A 202 -5.99 -2.12 0.35
C MET A 202 -7.05 -2.34 1.43
N ILE A 203 -7.87 -3.38 1.27
CA ILE A 203 -8.95 -3.73 2.18
C ILE A 203 -8.83 -5.16 2.70
N ILE A 204 -9.22 -5.34 3.96
CA ILE A 204 -9.32 -6.63 4.63
C ILE A 204 -10.78 -6.81 5.04
N GLY A 205 -11.44 -7.86 4.52
CA GLY A 205 -12.82 -8.19 4.84
C GLY A 205 -13.26 -9.45 4.10
N ARG A 206 -14.32 -10.11 4.61
CA ARG A 206 -14.79 -11.40 4.09
C ARG A 206 -15.27 -11.35 2.63
N ASN A 207 -15.82 -10.21 2.22
CA ASN A 207 -16.43 -10.04 0.90
C ASN A 207 -15.44 -9.53 -0.17
N PHE A 208 -14.14 -9.62 0.10
CA PHE A 208 -13.03 -9.16 -0.76
C PHE A 208 -12.05 -10.30 -1.00
N LEU A 209 -11.06 -10.10 -1.87
CA LEU A 209 -9.97 -11.06 -2.05
C LEU A 209 -9.31 -11.39 -0.71
N VAL A 210 -8.99 -12.66 -0.48
CA VAL A 210 -8.24 -13.06 0.72
C VAL A 210 -6.86 -12.39 0.68
N LYS A 211 -6.47 -11.79 1.80
CA LYS A 211 -5.19 -11.08 1.93
C LYS A 211 -4.23 -11.91 2.78
N ILE A 212 -2.94 -11.80 2.48
CA ILE A 212 -1.85 -12.46 3.22
C ILE A 212 -0.95 -11.42 3.87
N ASN A 213 -0.21 -11.83 4.89
CA ASN A 213 0.76 -10.98 5.59
C ASN A 213 2.09 -11.71 5.72
N ALA A 214 3.19 -11.00 5.47
CA ALA A 214 4.54 -11.47 5.70
C ALA A 214 5.14 -10.77 6.93
N ASN A 215 5.74 -11.54 7.84
CA ASN A 215 6.40 -10.99 9.01
C ASN A 215 7.87 -10.70 8.68
N ILE A 216 8.31 -9.47 8.97
CA ILE A 216 9.72 -9.04 8.91
C ILE A 216 10.15 -8.54 10.29
N GLY A 217 11.45 -8.31 10.48
CA GLY A 217 11.97 -7.84 11.76
C GLY A 217 13.46 -8.12 11.91
N ASN A 218 14.13 -7.21 12.60
CA ASN A 218 15.52 -7.37 12.98
C ASN A 218 15.64 -8.26 14.24
N SER A 219 16.76 -8.97 14.35
CA SER A 219 17.17 -9.60 15.61
C SER A 219 18.27 -8.77 16.24
N ALA A 220 18.38 -8.78 17.58
CA ALA A 220 19.43 -8.08 18.32
C ALA A 220 20.86 -8.53 17.96
N VAL A 221 21.00 -9.64 17.19
CA VAL A 221 22.27 -10.32 16.92
C VAL A 221 22.66 -10.25 15.44
N ALA A 222 21.71 -10.08 14.52
CA ALA A 222 21.95 -9.98 13.09
C ALA A 222 20.77 -9.30 12.39
N SER A 223 21.01 -8.11 11.84
CA SER A 223 20.38 -7.56 10.63
C SER A 223 20.89 -6.14 10.38
N SER A 224 21.07 -5.76 9.12
CA SER A 224 21.30 -4.36 8.72
C SER A 224 20.00 -3.71 8.26
N ILE A 225 19.92 -2.37 8.25
CA ILE A 225 18.77 -1.65 7.68
C ILE A 225 18.51 -2.09 6.24
N ALA A 226 19.57 -2.29 5.46
CA ALA A 226 19.49 -2.75 4.08
C ALA A 226 18.75 -4.09 3.95
N GLU A 227 19.10 -5.06 4.81
CA GLU A 227 18.47 -6.38 4.82
C GLU A 227 16.99 -6.31 5.21
N GLU A 228 16.61 -5.46 6.18
CA GLU A 228 15.19 -5.30 6.54
C GLU A 228 14.38 -4.65 5.41
N VAL A 229 14.95 -3.66 4.71
CA VAL A 229 14.29 -3.06 3.55
C VAL A 229 14.17 -4.08 2.41
N ASP A 230 15.21 -4.86 2.13
CA ASP A 230 15.13 -5.89 1.07
C ASP A 230 14.15 -7.02 1.44
N LYS A 231 14.08 -7.47 2.70
CA LYS A 231 13.04 -8.40 3.17
C LYS A 231 11.63 -7.86 2.92
N MET A 232 11.42 -6.56 3.19
CA MET A 232 10.15 -5.91 2.93
C MET A 232 9.83 -5.93 1.44
N VAL A 233 10.76 -5.46 0.59
CA VAL A 233 10.58 -5.42 -0.87
C VAL A 233 10.35 -6.81 -1.46
N TRP A 234 11.11 -7.80 -1.01
CA TRP A 234 10.98 -9.19 -1.45
C TRP A 234 9.64 -9.80 -1.05
N SER A 235 9.11 -9.45 0.13
CA SER A 235 7.86 -10.00 0.63
C SER A 235 6.62 -9.47 -0.09
N ILE A 236 6.70 -8.27 -0.65
CA ILE A 236 5.59 -7.65 -1.39
C ILE A 236 5.63 -7.93 -2.91
N ARG A 237 6.73 -8.53 -3.39
CA ARG A 237 7.03 -8.81 -4.79
C ARG A 237 6.48 -10.16 -5.27
#